data_AF-A0A537M7R5-F1
#
_entry.id   AF-A0A537M7R5-F1
#
_cell.length_a   1.000
_cell.length_b   1.000
_cell.length_c   1.000
_cell.angle_alpha   90.00
_cell.angle_beta   90.00
_cell.angle_gamma   90.00
#
_symmetry.space_group_name_H-M   'P 1'
#
loop_
_entity.id
_entity.type
_entity.pdbx_description
1 polymer ?
#
loop_
_entity_poly.entity_id
_entity_poly.type
_entity_poly.pdbx_seq_one_letter_code
_entity_poly.pdbx_strand_id
1 'polypeptide(L)'
;MVEYKYLIANILGLVPLMAALSLAWRLRRTAIICGITLVLYSPPVSALYEGVYWAPSRVFGGSWGVEDAMFCFHAGAISWLCAFAPWESRFRFSPRVGVTVRRLAVVSVLAAMALLGFLVSGFTVLAAFLATQTLSTAAILIVTPAYGRLLMPGAILFLAYYFLLLGVWRLMMPGFMDMWSGTELLGGKFLGIPVDEYIWVVSFCTGFPITMAFAFDARIRERSSPKQLNASAKR
;
A
#
# COMPACT_ATOMS: atom_id res chain seq x y z
N MET A 1 26.10 -17.41 -4.98
CA MET A 1 24.72 -17.04 -4.58
C MET A 1 24.51 -15.58 -4.91
N VAL A 2 23.34 -15.20 -5.39
CA VAL A 2 23.08 -13.81 -5.78
C VAL A 2 22.91 -12.97 -4.52
N GLU A 3 23.84 -12.04 -4.28
CA GLU A 3 23.89 -11.21 -3.07
C GLU A 3 22.72 -10.22 -3.00
N TYR A 4 22.21 -9.76 -4.16
CA TYR A 4 21.20 -8.70 -4.26
C TYR A 4 19.82 -9.22 -4.71
N LYS A 5 19.33 -10.30 -4.08
CA LYS A 5 18.00 -10.88 -4.38
C LYS A 5 16.87 -9.84 -4.25
N TYR A 6 16.94 -8.93 -3.28
CA TYR A 6 15.92 -7.91 -3.06
C TYR A 6 15.87 -6.87 -4.21
N LEU A 7 17.02 -6.43 -4.70
CA LEU A 7 17.10 -5.54 -5.86
C LEU A 7 16.51 -6.22 -7.11
N ILE A 8 16.89 -7.47 -7.37
CA ILE A 8 16.42 -8.23 -8.53
C ILE A 8 14.90 -8.43 -8.46
N ALA A 9 14.37 -8.81 -7.29
CA ALA A 9 12.94 -8.91 -7.05
C ALA A 9 12.21 -7.61 -7.40
N ASN A 10 12.73 -6.46 -6.93
CA ASN A 10 12.15 -5.16 -7.21
C ASN A 10 12.22 -4.76 -8.69
N ILE A 11 13.34 -5.01 -9.39
CA ILE A 11 13.46 -4.76 -10.84
C ILE A 11 12.44 -5.60 -11.60
N LEU A 12 12.33 -6.89 -11.29
CA LEU A 12 11.35 -7.78 -11.92
C LEU A 12 9.91 -7.36 -11.59
N GLY A 13 9.65 -6.86 -10.38
CA GLY A 13 8.37 -6.31 -9.96
C GLY A 13 7.92 -5.07 -10.73
N LEU A 14 8.86 -4.32 -11.33
CA LEU A 14 8.50 -3.19 -12.19
C LEU A 14 7.82 -3.64 -13.50
N VAL A 15 8.10 -4.85 -14.00
CA VAL A 15 7.49 -5.35 -15.25
C VAL A 15 5.95 -5.43 -15.15
N PRO A 16 5.35 -6.16 -14.18
CA PRO A 16 3.90 -6.18 -14.03
C PRO A 16 3.33 -4.81 -13.67
N LEU A 17 4.06 -3.95 -12.95
CA LEU A 17 3.62 -2.57 -12.71
C LEU A 17 3.48 -1.78 -14.02
N MET A 18 4.47 -1.85 -14.91
CA MET A 18 4.44 -1.16 -16.20
C MET A 18 3.28 -1.67 -17.08
N ALA A 19 3.01 -2.98 -17.07
CA ALA A 19 1.84 -3.55 -17.71
C ALA A 19 0.53 -2.99 -17.09
N ALA A 20 0.42 -2.99 -15.76
CA ALA A 20 -0.77 -2.48 -15.06
C ALA A 20 -1.01 -0.98 -15.33
N LEU A 21 0.04 -0.16 -15.35
CA LEU A 21 -0.04 1.28 -15.68
C LEU A 21 -0.46 1.52 -17.13
N SER A 22 -0.12 0.59 -18.04
CA SER A 22 -0.53 0.66 -19.45
C SER A 22 -1.99 0.27 -19.62
N LEU A 23 -2.46 -0.74 -18.89
CA LEU A 23 -3.86 -1.20 -18.93
C LEU A 23 -4.81 -0.21 -18.25
N ALA A 24 -4.42 0.34 -17.10
CA ALA A 24 -5.21 1.30 -16.31
C ALA A 24 -4.78 2.76 -16.59
N TRP A 25 -4.74 3.14 -17.86
CA TRP A 25 -4.15 4.40 -18.31
C TRP A 25 -4.81 5.65 -17.67
N ARG A 26 -6.10 5.59 -17.30
CA ARG A 26 -6.78 6.73 -16.63
C ARG A 26 -6.36 6.89 -15.17
N LEU A 27 -5.85 5.82 -14.56
CA LEU A 27 -5.35 5.79 -13.18
C LEU A 27 -3.83 5.99 -13.10
N ARG A 28 -3.11 5.92 -14.23
CA ARG A 28 -1.65 5.99 -14.29
C ARG A 28 -1.07 7.17 -13.50
N ARG A 29 -1.60 8.38 -13.70
CA ARG A 29 -1.10 9.59 -13.03
C ARG A 29 -1.26 9.49 -11.51
N THR A 30 -2.41 9.00 -11.04
CA THR A 30 -2.70 8.92 -9.60
C THR A 30 -1.93 7.78 -8.94
N ALA A 31 -1.76 6.66 -9.64
CA ALA A 31 -0.89 5.57 -9.21
C ALA A 31 0.58 6.01 -9.05
N ILE A 32 1.12 6.76 -10.00
CA ILE A 32 2.50 7.30 -9.92
C ILE A 32 2.64 8.23 -8.71
N ILE A 33 1.68 9.12 -8.48
CA ILE A 33 1.70 10.02 -7.32
C ILE A 33 1.63 9.19 -6.02
N CYS A 34 0.82 8.14 -5.96
CA CYS A 34 0.75 7.24 -4.80
C CYS A 34 2.10 6.53 -4.56
N GLY A 35 2.73 6.01 -5.63
CA GLY A 35 4.06 5.41 -5.53
C GLY A 35 5.10 6.38 -4.99
N ILE A 36 5.20 7.59 -5.56
CA ILE A 36 6.11 8.64 -5.08
C ILE A 36 5.80 9.01 -3.62
N THR A 37 4.52 9.14 -3.26
CA THR A 37 4.14 9.46 -1.89
C THR A 37 4.66 8.38 -0.94
N LEU A 38 4.46 7.10 -1.24
CA LEU A 38 4.94 6.04 -0.35
C LEU A 38 6.47 6.03 -0.21
N VAL A 39 7.22 6.32 -1.28
CA VAL A 39 8.69 6.48 -1.22
C VAL A 39 9.11 7.58 -0.27
N LEU A 40 8.40 8.72 -0.25
CA LEU A 40 8.75 9.84 0.64
C LEU A 40 8.44 9.55 2.12
N TYR A 41 7.46 8.68 2.38
CA TYR A 41 7.04 8.33 3.73
C TYR A 41 7.74 7.09 4.31
N SER A 42 8.40 6.28 3.49
CA SER A 42 8.99 5.02 3.93
C SER A 42 10.31 5.09 4.72
N PRO A 43 11.22 6.07 4.54
CA PRO A 43 12.52 6.05 5.23
C PRO A 43 12.42 6.03 6.77
N PRO A 44 11.57 6.87 7.42
CA PRO A 44 11.43 6.82 8.87
C PRO A 44 10.88 5.49 9.38
N VAL A 45 10.01 4.84 8.60
CA VAL A 45 9.41 3.55 8.95
C VAL A 45 10.44 2.42 8.76
N SER A 46 11.21 2.45 7.67
CA SER A 46 12.26 1.46 7.40
C SER A 46 13.28 1.37 8.54
N ALA A 47 13.65 2.53 9.11
CA ALA A 47 14.57 2.59 10.24
C ALA A 47 14.05 1.90 11.51
N LEU A 48 12.73 1.75 11.67
CA LEU A 48 12.12 1.02 12.79
C LEU A 48 11.99 -0.49 12.51
N TYR A 49 11.88 -0.86 11.22
CA TYR A 49 11.56 -2.21 10.78
C TYR A 49 12.77 -3.09 10.49
N GLU A 50 13.89 -2.46 10.11
CA GLU A 50 15.09 -3.18 9.73
C GLU A 50 15.65 -4.00 10.90
N GLY A 51 15.99 -5.26 10.63
CA GLY A 51 16.58 -6.18 11.61
C GLY A 51 15.57 -6.74 12.62
N VAL A 52 14.41 -6.10 12.77
CA VAL A 52 13.34 -6.52 13.68
C VAL A 52 12.30 -7.38 12.96
N TYR A 53 11.98 -7.05 11.71
CA TYR A 53 10.98 -7.73 10.89
C TYR A 53 11.56 -8.25 9.55
N TRP A 54 12.39 -7.42 8.92
CA TRP A 54 12.88 -7.61 7.56
C TRP A 54 14.36 -7.25 7.48
N ALA A 55 15.18 -8.12 6.88
CA ALA A 55 16.64 -7.94 6.80
C ALA A 55 17.18 -8.29 5.40
N PRO A 56 16.84 -7.52 4.35
CA PRO A 56 17.34 -7.77 3.01
C PRO A 56 18.78 -7.26 2.85
N SER A 57 19.54 -7.90 1.97
CA SER A 57 20.78 -7.32 1.47
C SER A 57 20.47 -6.18 0.50
N ARG A 58 21.04 -4.99 0.76
CA ARG A 58 20.87 -3.78 -0.05
C ARG A 58 22.17 -3.31 -0.66
N VAL A 59 22.10 -2.65 -1.81
CA VAL A 59 23.22 -1.92 -2.38
C VAL A 59 23.61 -0.81 -1.40
N PHE A 60 24.91 -0.73 -1.08
CA PHE A 60 25.50 0.17 -0.08
C PHE A 60 25.23 -0.17 1.40
N GLY A 61 24.48 -1.24 1.72
CA GLY A 61 24.36 -1.77 3.08
C GLY A 61 23.66 -0.86 4.11
N GLY A 62 22.92 0.16 3.67
CA GLY A 62 22.17 1.06 4.54
C GLY A 62 20.83 0.48 5.01
N SER A 63 20.18 1.17 5.96
CA SER A 63 18.87 0.79 6.49
C SER A 63 17.67 1.05 5.58
N TRP A 64 17.93 1.84 4.55
CA TRP A 64 17.04 2.18 3.47
C TRP A 64 17.90 2.42 2.23
N GLY A 65 17.49 1.87 1.10
CA GLY A 65 18.24 1.90 -0.15
C GLY A 65 17.34 2.10 -1.36
N VAL A 66 17.96 1.99 -2.53
CA VAL A 66 17.26 2.09 -3.82
C VAL A 66 16.20 0.99 -3.97
N GLU A 67 16.44 -0.17 -3.38
CA GLU A 67 15.50 -1.29 -3.36
C GLU A 67 14.23 -0.96 -2.58
N ASP A 68 14.33 -0.32 -1.41
CA ASP A 68 13.15 0.08 -0.63
C ASP A 68 12.38 1.18 -1.36
N ALA A 69 13.08 2.10 -2.03
CA ALA A 69 12.43 3.10 -2.89
C ALA A 69 11.67 2.44 -4.04
N MET A 70 12.26 1.46 -4.72
CA MET A 70 11.60 0.72 -5.80
C MET A 70 10.41 -0.08 -5.27
N PHE A 71 10.57 -0.78 -4.15
CA PHE A 71 9.52 -1.53 -3.48
C PHE A 71 8.36 -0.63 -3.09
N CYS A 72 8.64 0.51 -2.45
CA CYS A 72 7.62 1.47 -1.99
C CYS A 72 6.92 2.13 -3.18
N PHE A 73 7.66 2.53 -4.21
CA PHE A 73 7.04 3.08 -5.42
C PHE A 73 6.07 2.06 -6.03
N HIS A 74 6.53 0.83 -6.16
CA HIS A 74 5.76 -0.26 -6.72
C HIS A 74 4.53 -0.61 -5.88
N ALA A 75 4.69 -0.87 -4.59
CA ALA A 75 3.60 -1.20 -3.67
C ALA A 75 2.55 -0.08 -3.59
N GLY A 76 3.00 1.19 -3.53
CA GLY A 76 2.10 2.34 -3.51
C GLY A 76 1.32 2.52 -4.81
N ALA A 77 1.96 2.32 -5.96
CA ALA A 77 1.29 2.42 -7.25
C ALA A 77 0.33 1.25 -7.49
N ILE A 78 0.74 0.01 -7.25
CA ILE A 78 -0.08 -1.17 -7.55
C ILE A 78 -1.25 -1.34 -6.57
N SER A 79 -1.08 -1.02 -5.29
CA SER A 79 -2.19 -1.00 -4.32
C SER A 79 -3.29 -0.02 -4.73
N TRP A 80 -2.91 1.16 -5.21
CA TRP A 80 -3.85 2.13 -5.76
C TRP A 80 -4.59 1.59 -6.98
N LEU A 81 -3.87 0.99 -7.93
CA LEU A 81 -4.47 0.38 -9.12
C LEU A 81 -5.42 -0.75 -8.75
N CYS A 82 -5.03 -1.66 -7.84
CA CYS A 82 -5.90 -2.74 -7.35
C CYS A 82 -7.20 -2.20 -6.73
N ALA A 83 -7.11 -1.14 -5.92
CA ALA A 83 -8.28 -0.55 -5.29
C ALA A 83 -9.23 0.16 -6.28
N PHE A 84 -8.68 0.84 -7.30
CA PHE A 84 -9.46 1.70 -8.20
C PHE A 84 -9.74 1.14 -9.59
N ALA A 85 -9.04 0.10 -10.05
CA ALA A 85 -9.21 -0.46 -11.39
C ALA A 85 -10.67 -0.89 -11.69
N PRO A 86 -11.40 -1.57 -10.76
CA PRO A 86 -12.81 -1.91 -11.01
C PRO A 86 -13.75 -0.70 -11.14
N TRP A 87 -13.25 0.49 -10.77
CA TRP A 87 -14.01 1.73 -10.74
C TRP A 87 -13.49 2.77 -11.74
N GLU A 88 -12.58 2.41 -12.64
CA GLU A 88 -11.88 3.34 -13.52
C GLU A 88 -12.83 4.26 -14.33
N SER A 89 -13.92 3.71 -14.85
CA SER A 89 -14.93 4.48 -15.62
C SER A 89 -15.71 5.50 -14.78
N ARG A 90 -15.72 5.33 -13.45
CA ARG A 90 -16.47 6.17 -12.49
C ARG A 90 -15.55 7.03 -11.64
N PHE A 91 -14.24 6.89 -11.80
CA PHE A 91 -13.23 7.60 -11.03
C PHE A 91 -13.27 9.10 -11.32
N ARG A 92 -13.27 9.92 -10.27
CA ARG A 92 -13.00 11.36 -10.35
C ARG A 92 -11.82 11.71 -9.46
N PHE A 93 -10.90 12.47 -10.03
CA PHE A 93 -9.72 12.99 -9.35
C PHE A 93 -9.67 14.49 -9.52
N SER A 94 -9.69 15.22 -8.41
CA SER A 94 -9.64 16.69 -8.41
C SER A 94 -8.82 17.17 -7.20
N PRO A 95 -7.53 16.83 -7.13
CA PRO A 95 -6.70 17.21 -6.00
C PRO A 95 -6.58 18.74 -5.95
N ARG A 96 -6.72 19.30 -4.75
CA ARG A 96 -6.34 20.68 -4.47
C ARG A 96 -5.09 20.61 -3.63
N VAL A 97 -3.94 20.98 -4.20
CA VAL A 97 -2.62 20.74 -3.58
C VAL A 97 -2.59 21.16 -2.10
N GLY A 98 -3.04 22.38 -1.77
CA GLY A 98 -3.07 22.84 -0.37
C GLY A 98 -3.97 22.00 0.55
N VAL A 99 -5.13 21.53 0.07
CA VAL A 99 -6.01 20.66 0.84
C VAL A 99 -5.39 19.27 1.00
N THR A 100 -4.79 18.73 -0.06
CA THR A 100 -4.11 17.43 -0.06
C THR A 100 -2.93 17.41 0.89
N VAL A 101 -2.05 18.40 0.82
CA VAL A 101 -0.90 18.53 1.73
C VAL A 101 -1.38 18.63 3.17
N ARG A 102 -2.40 19.47 3.45
CA ARG A 102 -2.99 19.58 4.78
C ARG A 102 -3.56 18.25 5.28
N ARG A 103 -4.31 17.52 4.45
CA ARG A 103 -4.90 16.22 4.82
C ARG A 103 -3.82 15.19 5.09
N LEU A 104 -2.79 15.11 4.23
CA LEU A 104 -1.66 14.22 4.45
C LEU A 104 -0.94 14.57 5.76
N ALA A 105 -0.61 15.85 5.99
CA ALA A 105 0.04 16.27 7.23
C ALA A 105 -0.76 15.88 8.47
N VAL A 106 -2.08 16.13 8.48
CA VAL A 106 -2.95 15.75 9.61
C VAL A 106 -2.96 14.23 9.82
N VAL A 107 -3.16 13.45 8.76
CA VAL A 107 -3.16 11.98 8.88
C VAL A 107 -1.80 11.47 9.35
N SER A 108 -0.70 12.02 8.83
CA SER A 108 0.66 11.64 9.24
C SER A 108 0.93 11.95 10.70
N VAL A 109 0.55 13.14 11.19
CA VAL A 109 0.71 13.50 12.60
C VAL A 109 -0.11 12.57 13.50
N LEU A 110 -1.38 12.33 13.16
CA LEU A 110 -2.24 11.43 13.94
C LEU A 110 -1.72 9.98 13.92
N ALA A 111 -1.25 9.49 12.77
CA ALA A 111 -0.65 8.18 12.65
C ALA A 111 0.65 8.07 13.46
N ALA A 112 1.50 9.09 13.44
CA ALA A 112 2.72 9.12 14.25
C ALA A 112 2.40 9.12 15.75
N MET A 113 1.42 9.91 16.19
CA MET A 113 0.95 9.92 17.59
C MET A 113 0.38 8.56 18.00
N ALA A 114 -0.43 7.93 17.17
CA ALA A 114 -0.97 6.60 17.43
C ALA A 114 0.14 5.54 17.51
N LEU A 115 1.08 5.56 16.58
CA LEU A 115 2.23 4.66 16.56
C LEU A 115 3.05 4.79 17.85
N LEU A 116 3.42 6.02 18.23
CA LEU A 116 4.14 6.29 19.47
C LEU A 116 3.34 5.84 20.70
N GLY A 117 2.03 6.07 20.72
CA GLY A 117 1.15 5.60 21.79
C GLY A 117 1.18 4.07 21.96
N PHE A 118 1.09 3.32 20.85
CA PHE A 118 1.18 1.85 20.91
C PHE A 118 2.56 1.37 21.34
N LEU A 119 3.64 1.98 20.84
CA LEU A 119 5.00 1.65 21.25
C LEU A 119 5.24 1.89 22.74
N VAL A 120 4.81 3.04 23.27
CA VAL A 120 4.88 3.34 24.72
C VAL A 120 4.02 2.37 25.54
N SER A 121 2.95 1.82 24.96
CA SER A 121 2.12 0.80 25.60
C SER A 121 2.72 -0.62 25.56
N GLY A 122 3.95 -0.78 25.05
CA GLY A 122 4.66 -2.06 25.02
C GLY A 122 4.35 -2.94 23.81
N PHE A 123 3.71 -2.41 22.77
CA PHE A 123 3.51 -3.14 21.52
C PHE A 123 4.85 -3.30 20.79
N THR A 124 5.03 -4.44 20.12
CA THR A 124 6.13 -4.63 19.16
C THR A 124 6.02 -3.63 18.01
N VAL A 125 7.12 -3.37 17.29
CA VAL A 125 7.11 -2.40 16.18
C VAL A 125 6.09 -2.80 15.12
N LEU A 126 6.08 -4.09 14.75
CA LEU A 126 5.12 -4.62 13.79
C LEU A 126 3.67 -4.44 14.28
N ALA A 127 3.36 -4.84 15.52
CA ALA A 127 2.00 -4.76 16.05
C ALA A 127 1.51 -3.31 16.16
N ALA A 128 2.37 -2.39 16.60
CA ALA A 128 2.06 -0.97 16.70
C ALA A 128 1.75 -0.36 15.33
N PHE A 129 2.50 -0.74 14.29
CA PHE A 129 2.26 -0.28 12.94
C PHE A 129 0.96 -0.83 12.34
N LEU A 130 0.70 -2.14 12.48
CA LEU A 130 -0.55 -2.77 12.03
C LEU A 130 -1.77 -2.14 12.72
N ALA A 131 -1.69 -1.90 14.02
CA ALA A 131 -2.73 -1.22 14.79
C ALA A 131 -2.94 0.22 14.30
N THR A 132 -1.86 0.96 14.04
CA THR A 132 -1.91 2.33 13.52
C THR A 132 -2.56 2.41 12.14
N GLN A 133 -2.20 1.50 11.22
CA GLN A 133 -2.82 1.42 9.89
C GLN A 133 -4.31 1.10 10.00
N THR A 134 -4.67 0.12 10.83
CA THR A 134 -6.06 -0.29 11.04
C THR A 134 -6.89 0.86 11.62
N LEU A 135 -6.38 1.52 12.67
CA LEU A 135 -7.04 2.66 13.32
C LEU A 135 -7.22 3.84 12.36
N SER A 136 -6.18 4.19 11.60
CA SER A 136 -6.25 5.27 10.61
C SER A 136 -7.28 4.99 9.52
N THR A 137 -7.33 3.75 9.04
CA THR A 137 -8.31 3.30 8.05
C THR A 137 -9.73 3.38 8.60
N ALA A 138 -9.95 2.87 9.81
CA ALA A 138 -11.24 2.91 10.49
C ALA A 138 -11.72 4.36 10.71
N ALA A 139 -10.83 5.24 11.20
CA ALA A 139 -11.15 6.65 11.40
C ALA A 139 -11.56 7.35 10.10
N ILE A 140 -10.84 7.11 9.00
CA ILE A 140 -11.20 7.66 7.68
C ILE A 140 -12.55 7.11 7.20
N LEU A 141 -12.82 5.82 7.41
CA LEU A 141 -14.08 5.20 7.01
C LEU A 141 -15.28 5.70 7.83
N ILE A 142 -15.10 6.02 9.11
CA ILE A 142 -16.13 6.65 9.94
C ILE A 142 -16.49 8.02 9.36
N VAL A 143 -15.49 8.82 8.97
CA VAL A 143 -15.71 10.16 8.41
C VAL A 143 -16.19 10.10 6.96
N THR A 144 -15.73 9.13 6.17
CA THR A 144 -16.04 8.98 4.75
C THR A 144 -16.41 7.53 4.38
N PRO A 145 -17.62 7.05 4.77
CA PRO A 145 -18.03 5.66 4.56
C PRO A 145 -18.03 5.21 3.09
N ALA A 146 -18.16 6.15 2.16
CA ALA A 146 -18.13 5.88 0.72
C ALA A 146 -16.83 5.19 0.25
N TYR A 147 -15.71 5.38 0.98
CA TYR A 147 -14.45 4.71 0.68
C TYR A 147 -14.42 3.23 1.06
N GLY A 148 -15.42 2.73 1.80
CA GLY A 148 -15.54 1.30 2.10
C GLY A 148 -15.62 0.42 0.84
N ARG A 149 -16.07 0.98 -0.30
CA ARG A 149 -16.09 0.30 -1.60
C ARG A 149 -14.70 -0.06 -2.14
N LEU A 150 -13.64 0.58 -1.63
CA LEU A 150 -12.25 0.35 -2.02
C LEU A 150 -11.62 -0.82 -1.25
N LEU A 151 -12.18 -1.20 -0.09
CA LEU A 151 -11.63 -2.24 0.78
C LEU A 151 -11.51 -3.58 0.05
N MET A 152 -12.62 -4.07 -0.49
CA MET A 152 -12.68 -5.42 -1.08
C MET A 152 -11.79 -5.56 -2.33
N PRO A 153 -11.84 -4.64 -3.32
CA PRO A 153 -10.90 -4.71 -4.45
C PRO A 153 -9.44 -4.55 -4.05
N GLY A 154 -9.15 -3.60 -3.16
CA GLY A 154 -7.80 -3.36 -2.65
C GLY A 154 -7.25 -4.62 -2.00
N ALA A 155 -8.01 -5.20 -1.06
CA ALA A 155 -7.66 -6.45 -0.39
C ALA A 155 -7.47 -7.60 -1.38
N ILE A 156 -8.50 -7.97 -2.15
CA ILE A 156 -8.46 -9.19 -2.96
C ILE A 156 -7.41 -9.09 -4.07
N LEU A 157 -7.42 -8.01 -4.84
CA LEU A 157 -6.57 -7.91 -6.03
C LEU A 157 -5.10 -7.70 -5.64
N PHE A 158 -4.81 -6.90 -4.62
CA PHE A 158 -3.43 -6.71 -4.17
C PHE A 158 -2.89 -7.95 -3.47
N LEU A 159 -3.69 -8.62 -2.63
CA LEU A 159 -3.29 -9.85 -1.97
C LEU A 159 -2.95 -10.95 -3.00
N ALA A 160 -3.82 -11.14 -4.00
CA ALA A 160 -3.57 -12.07 -5.10
C ALA A 160 -2.31 -11.71 -5.89
N TYR A 161 -2.15 -10.43 -6.24
CA TYR A 161 -0.97 -9.91 -6.92
C TYR A 161 0.32 -10.19 -6.13
N TYR A 162 0.31 -9.83 -4.85
CA TYR A 162 1.47 -9.90 -3.97
C TYR A 162 1.91 -11.34 -3.75
N PHE A 163 0.98 -12.26 -3.49
CA PHE A 163 1.32 -13.67 -3.32
C PHE A 163 1.73 -14.37 -4.60
N LEU A 164 1.16 -14.00 -5.74
CA LEU A 164 1.65 -14.48 -7.03
C LEU A 164 3.11 -14.06 -7.23
N LEU A 165 3.43 -12.80 -6.92
CA LEU A 165 4.78 -12.26 -7.03
C LEU A 165 5.76 -12.95 -6.06
N LEU A 166 5.40 -13.11 -4.79
CA LEU A 166 6.19 -13.86 -3.81
C LEU A 166 6.39 -15.32 -4.24
N GLY A 167 5.37 -15.96 -4.81
CA GLY A 167 5.45 -17.31 -5.38
C GLY A 167 6.49 -17.40 -6.50
N VAL A 168 6.45 -16.45 -7.45
CA VAL A 168 7.45 -16.35 -8.53
C VAL A 168 8.85 -16.16 -7.97
N TRP A 169 9.04 -15.24 -7.02
CA TRP A 169 10.35 -14.99 -6.41
C TRP A 169 10.88 -16.21 -5.65
N ARG A 170 10.01 -16.92 -4.92
CA ARG A 170 10.39 -18.18 -4.24
C ARG A 170 10.93 -19.23 -5.22
N LEU A 171 10.32 -19.34 -6.40
CA LEU A 171 10.73 -20.30 -7.42
C LEU A 171 12.03 -19.87 -8.13
N MET A 172 12.18 -18.58 -8.42
CA MET A 172 13.34 -18.04 -9.13
C MET A 172 14.59 -17.90 -8.24
N MET A 173 14.42 -17.63 -6.95
CA MET A 173 15.50 -17.28 -6.03
C MET A 173 15.40 -18.11 -4.74
N PRO A 174 16.05 -19.29 -4.67
CA PRO A 174 16.09 -20.10 -3.47
C PRO A 174 16.55 -19.31 -2.25
N GLY A 175 15.86 -19.48 -1.12
CA GLY A 175 16.11 -18.73 0.12
C GLY A 175 15.72 -17.24 0.06
N PHE A 176 14.88 -16.82 -0.88
CA PHE A 176 14.30 -15.47 -0.86
C PHE A 176 13.45 -15.23 0.39
N MET A 177 12.69 -16.26 0.81
CA MET A 177 11.82 -16.17 1.99
C MET A 177 12.58 -16.11 3.33
N ASP A 178 13.90 -16.30 3.31
CA ASP A 178 14.74 -16.23 4.52
C ASP A 178 15.02 -14.80 4.95
N MET A 179 14.68 -13.79 4.13
CA MET A 179 14.80 -12.37 4.48
C MET A 179 13.80 -11.93 5.56
N TRP A 180 12.71 -12.68 5.75
CA TRP A 180 11.80 -12.54 6.90
C TRP A 180 12.36 -13.34 8.08
N SER A 181 13.41 -12.81 8.71
CA SER A 181 14.14 -13.45 9.82
C SER A 181 14.02 -12.69 11.13
N GLY A 182 13.07 -11.75 11.22
CA GLY A 182 12.88 -10.89 12.39
C GLY A 182 12.48 -11.64 13.66
N THR A 183 12.93 -11.16 14.82
CA THR A 183 12.57 -11.72 16.13
C THR A 183 11.12 -11.46 16.53
N GLU A 184 10.46 -10.49 15.89
CA GLU A 184 9.07 -10.10 16.19
C GLU A 184 8.01 -10.87 15.37
N LEU A 185 8.41 -11.84 14.54
CA LEU A 185 7.45 -12.64 13.78
C LEU A 185 6.61 -13.54 14.71
N LEU A 186 5.32 -13.69 14.42
CA LEU A 186 4.39 -14.55 15.17
C LEU A 186 4.72 -16.06 15.10
N GLY A 187 5.79 -16.45 14.40
CA GLY A 187 6.29 -17.83 14.30
C GLY A 187 5.54 -18.73 13.31
N GLY A 188 4.31 -18.37 12.92
CA GLY A 188 3.52 -19.11 11.93
C GLY A 188 3.96 -18.84 10.49
N LYS A 189 3.98 -19.87 9.64
CA LYS A 189 4.17 -19.73 8.19
C LYS A 189 3.03 -20.41 7.42
N PHE A 190 2.53 -19.78 6.37
CA PHE A 190 1.61 -20.37 5.39
C PHE A 190 2.28 -20.35 4.02
N LEU A 191 2.35 -21.50 3.34
CA LEU A 191 3.07 -21.63 2.06
C LEU A 191 4.52 -21.09 2.08
N GLY A 192 5.18 -21.16 3.24
CA GLY A 192 6.55 -20.68 3.44
C GLY A 192 6.70 -19.18 3.69
N ILE A 193 5.59 -18.42 3.74
CA ILE A 193 5.55 -16.99 4.01
C ILE A 193 5.04 -16.78 5.46
N PRO A 194 5.65 -15.89 6.26
CA PRO A 194 5.17 -15.61 7.62
C PRO A 194 3.73 -15.11 7.63
N VAL A 195 2.93 -15.53 8.61
CA VAL A 195 1.53 -15.06 8.78
C VAL A 195 1.47 -13.53 8.92
N ASP A 196 2.47 -12.95 9.57
CA ASP A 196 2.67 -11.51 9.71
C ASP A 196 2.62 -10.75 8.38
N GLU A 197 3.19 -11.34 7.33
CA GLU A 197 3.20 -10.76 5.99
C GLU A 197 1.78 -10.68 5.42
N TYR A 198 0.92 -11.68 5.66
CA TYR A 198 -0.47 -11.65 5.23
C TYR A 198 -1.22 -10.51 5.92
N ILE A 199 -1.01 -10.34 7.23
CA ILE A 199 -1.66 -9.30 8.03
C ILE A 199 -1.17 -7.92 7.58
N TRP A 200 0.14 -7.77 7.35
CA TRP A 200 0.74 -6.56 6.81
C TRP A 200 0.19 -6.21 5.42
N VAL A 201 0.14 -7.17 4.50
CA VAL A 201 -0.41 -6.94 3.15
C VAL A 201 -1.85 -6.48 3.23
N VAL A 202 -2.70 -7.16 4.00
CA VAL A 202 -4.13 -6.81 4.13
C VAL A 202 -4.32 -5.42 4.72
N SER A 203 -3.63 -5.10 5.82
CA SER A 203 -3.71 -3.78 6.47
C SER A 203 -3.18 -2.67 5.55
N PHE A 204 -2.07 -2.91 4.84
CA PHE A 204 -1.49 -1.96 3.88
C PHE A 204 -2.42 -1.71 2.69
N CYS A 205 -2.89 -2.76 2.01
CA CYS A 205 -3.66 -2.63 0.77
C CYS A 205 -5.10 -2.13 0.99
N THR A 206 -5.61 -2.23 2.22
CA THR A 206 -6.87 -1.57 2.61
C THR A 206 -6.64 -0.14 3.07
N GLY A 207 -5.61 0.11 3.89
CA GLY A 207 -5.39 1.41 4.50
C GLY A 207 -4.73 2.46 3.60
N PHE A 208 -3.71 2.09 2.84
CA PHE A 208 -2.96 3.04 2.03
C PHE A 208 -3.83 3.65 0.91
N PRO A 209 -4.54 2.87 0.07
CA PRO A 209 -5.41 3.45 -0.97
C PRO A 209 -6.54 4.32 -0.39
N ILE A 210 -7.10 3.96 0.76
CA ILE A 210 -8.13 4.76 1.44
C ILE A 210 -7.56 6.08 1.95
N THR A 211 -6.36 6.06 2.54
CA THR A 211 -5.65 7.25 2.99
C THR A 211 -5.37 8.19 1.83
N MET A 212 -4.85 7.66 0.72
CA MET A 212 -4.58 8.44 -0.48
C MET A 212 -5.88 8.97 -1.10
N ALA A 213 -6.96 8.19 -1.12
CA ALA A 213 -8.26 8.63 -1.63
C ALA A 213 -8.82 9.79 -0.80
N PHE A 214 -8.71 9.70 0.53
CA PHE A 214 -9.06 10.78 1.44
C PHE A 214 -8.23 12.03 1.20
N ALA A 215 -6.90 11.90 1.12
CA ALA A 215 -5.99 13.01 0.87
C ALA A 215 -6.27 13.72 -0.47
N PHE A 216 -6.55 12.97 -1.52
CA PHE A 216 -6.78 13.51 -2.86
C PHE A 216 -8.23 13.91 -3.15
N ASP A 217 -9.16 13.66 -2.23
CA ASP A 217 -10.60 13.76 -2.50
C ASP A 217 -11.02 12.92 -3.72
N ALA A 218 -10.43 11.73 -3.85
CA ALA A 218 -10.68 10.83 -4.96
C ALA A 218 -12.02 10.12 -4.77
N ARG A 219 -12.96 10.31 -5.70
CA ARG A 219 -14.35 9.84 -5.55
C ARG A 219 -14.74 8.86 -6.65
N ILE A 220 -15.57 7.88 -6.28
CA ILE A 220 -16.28 7.02 -7.22
C ILE A 220 -17.66 7.66 -7.47
N ARG A 221 -17.94 8.12 -8.71
CA ARG A 221 -19.26 8.67 -9.09
C ARG A 221 -20.34 7.67 -8.72
N GLU A 222 -21.44 8.09 -8.09
CA GLU A 222 -22.62 7.24 -8.00
C GLU A 222 -23.16 6.95 -9.40
N ARG A 223 -23.71 5.74 -9.60
CA ARG A 223 -24.37 5.40 -10.85
C ARG A 223 -25.61 6.28 -10.92
N SER A 224 -25.65 7.22 -11.86
CA SER A 224 -26.84 8.06 -12.07
C SER A 224 -28.05 7.15 -12.20
N SER A 225 -29.06 7.33 -11.34
CA SER A 225 -30.29 6.57 -11.45
C SER A 225 -30.90 6.84 -12.85
N PRO A 226 -31.44 5.84 -13.56
CA PRO A 226 -32.12 6.05 -14.84
C PRO A 226 -33.16 7.18 -14.79
N LYS A 227 -33.78 7.40 -13.62
CA LYS A 227 -34.72 8.50 -13.38
C LYS A 227 -34.08 9.89 -13.53
N GLN A 228 -32.81 10.07 -13.17
CA GLN A 228 -32.09 11.34 -13.33
C GLN A 228 -31.74 11.63 -14.79
N LEU A 229 -31.43 10.60 -15.58
CA LEU A 229 -31.14 10.75 -17.01
C LEU A 229 -32.39 11.17 -17.82
N ASN A 230 -33.56 10.61 -17.49
CA ASN A 230 -34.82 10.96 -18.15
C ASN A 230 -35.30 12.38 -17.80
N ALA A 231 -34.97 12.90 -16.62
CA ALA A 231 -35.32 14.27 -16.23
C ALA A 231 -34.46 15.32 -16.95
N SER A 232 -33.19 15.01 -17.24
CA SER A 232 -32.32 15.92 -18.00
C SER A 232 -32.63 15.96 -19.50
N ALA A 233 -33.25 14.92 -20.07
CA ALA A 233 -33.58 14.86 -21.50
C ALA A 233 -34.87 15.62 -21.88
N LYS A 234 -35.63 16.11 -20.89
CA LYS A 234 -36.89 16.85 -21.11
C LYS A 234 -36.74 18.38 -20.96
N ARG A 235 -35.52 18.89 -20.89
CA ARG A 235 -35.20 20.33 -20.88
C ARG A 235 -34.39 20.66 -22.12
#